data_AF-A0A3A8GNN3-F1
#
_entry.id   AF-A0A3A8GNN3-F1
#
_cell.length_a   1.000
_cell.length_b   1.000
_cell.length_c   1.000
_cell.angle_alpha   90.00
_cell.angle_beta   90.00
_cell.angle_gamma   90.00
#
_symmetry.space_group_name_H-M   'P 1'
#
loop_
_entity.id
_entity.type
_entity.pdbx_description
1 polymer ?
#
loop_
_entity_poly.entity_id
_entity_poly.type
_entity_poly.pdbx_seq_one_letter_code
_entity_poly.pdbx_strand_id
1 'polypeptide(L)'
;MDAVNSIIEIAGPLLLGLACGALFRKFAYPRILAKMGGLASWVTSAANTWVLFGHLCIALGVAAACHASNAVATLMWLHEHLPAPPFALTQELLHGFFLGATFFSGYYLAMFPSSGTEEAPAPGTV
;
A
#
# COMPACT_ATOMS: atom_id res chain seq x y z
N MET A 1 16.59 10.76 21.93
CA MET A 1 16.61 10.76 20.45
C MET A 1 15.74 9.63 19.85
N ASP A 2 15.13 8.79 20.67
CA ASP A 2 14.54 7.50 20.24
C ASP A 2 13.18 7.62 19.55
N ALA A 3 12.34 8.56 20.00
CA ALA A 3 11.03 8.79 19.39
C ALA A 3 11.12 9.27 17.94
N VAL A 4 12.13 10.11 17.61
CA VAL A 4 12.34 10.59 16.24
C VAL A 4 12.82 9.46 15.34
N ASN A 5 13.70 8.60 15.84
CA ASN A 5 14.15 7.42 15.09
C ASN A 5 12.99 6.47 14.80
N SER A 6 12.13 6.21 15.79
CA SER A 6 10.94 5.39 15.64
C SER A 6 9.91 6.00 14.68
N ILE A 7 9.71 7.32 14.71
CA ILE A 7 8.84 8.01 13.75
C ILE A 7 9.40 7.90 12.33
N ILE A 8 10.71 8.07 12.14
CA ILE A 8 11.36 7.94 10.82
C ILE A 8 11.27 6.50 10.30
N GLU A 9 11.39 5.51 11.17
CA GLU A 9 11.28 4.09 10.83
C GLU A 9 9.88 3.71 10.32
N ILE A 10 8.85 4.39 10.79
CA ILE A 10 7.46 4.21 10.34
C ILE A 10 7.13 5.11 9.15
N ALA A 11 7.45 6.40 9.24
CA ALA A 11 7.12 7.40 8.23
C ALA A 11 7.97 7.23 6.97
N GLY A 12 9.20 6.74 7.08
CA GLY A 12 10.13 6.55 5.96
C GLY A 12 9.58 5.61 4.89
N PRO A 13 9.28 4.35 5.22
CA PRO A 13 8.66 3.42 4.28
C PRO A 13 7.34 3.94 3.73
N LEU A 14 6.49 4.53 4.58
CA LEU A 14 5.20 5.09 4.17
C LEU A 14 5.35 6.20 3.13
N LEU A 15 6.20 7.20 3.40
CA LEU A 15 6.44 8.33 2.50
C LEU A 15 7.13 7.88 1.21
N LEU A 16 8.07 6.94 1.30
CA LEU A 16 8.72 6.36 0.13
C LEU A 16 7.70 5.63 -0.76
N GLY A 17 6.81 4.85 -0.14
CA GLY A 17 5.70 4.18 -0.82
C GLY A 17 4.78 5.18 -1.49
N LEU A 18 4.40 6.24 -0.80
CA LEU A 18 3.56 7.32 -1.32
C LEU A 18 4.21 8.03 -2.51
N ALA A 19 5.48 8.39 -2.39
CA ALA A 19 6.24 9.00 -3.49
C ALA A 19 6.34 8.07 -4.71
N CYS A 20 6.65 6.79 -4.48
CA CYS A 20 6.74 5.78 -5.53
C CYS A 20 5.38 5.57 -6.23
N GLY A 21 4.30 5.44 -5.45
CA GLY A 21 2.94 5.30 -5.96
C GLY A 21 2.50 6.51 -6.77
N ALA A 22 2.78 7.72 -6.28
CA ALA A 22 2.47 8.96 -6.99
C ALA A 22 3.24 9.08 -8.32
N LEU A 23 4.53 8.75 -8.32
CA LEU A 23 5.35 8.73 -9.54
C LEU A 23 4.86 7.68 -10.53
N PHE A 24 4.55 6.47 -10.08
CA PHE A 24 4.01 5.42 -10.95
C PHE A 24 2.66 5.84 -11.54
N ARG A 25 1.73 6.36 -10.71
CA ARG A 25 0.43 6.84 -11.17
C ARG A 25 0.56 7.94 -12.22
N LYS A 26 1.55 8.83 -12.08
CA LYS A 26 1.78 9.93 -13.01
C LYS A 26 2.46 9.50 -14.31
N PHE A 27 3.49 8.63 -14.23
CA PHE A 27 4.39 8.39 -15.37
C PHE A 27 4.27 7.00 -16.00
N ALA A 28 3.93 5.97 -15.22
CA ALA A 28 3.87 4.59 -15.69
C ALA A 28 2.43 4.17 -16.00
N TYR A 29 1.49 4.47 -15.11
CA TYR A 29 0.10 4.05 -15.23
C TYR A 29 -0.58 4.46 -16.54
N PRO A 30 -0.44 5.72 -17.06
CA PRO A 30 -1.04 6.10 -18.33
C PRO A 30 -0.44 5.34 -19.52
N ARG A 31 0.86 5.05 -19.48
CA ARG A 31 1.55 4.28 -20.54
C ARG A 31 1.12 2.82 -20.53
N ILE A 32 0.91 2.24 -19.34
CA ILE A 32 0.41 0.88 -19.19
C ILE A 32 -1.03 0.79 -19.69
N LEU A 33 -1.90 1.74 -19.31
CA LEU A 33 -3.27 1.82 -19.81
C LEU A 33 -3.33 1.95 -21.34
N ALA A 34 -2.49 2.81 -21.93
CA ALA A 34 -2.41 2.96 -23.38
C ALA A 34 -2.02 1.65 -24.10
N LYS A 35 -1.19 0.81 -23.47
CA LYS A 35 -0.84 -0.52 -24.01
C LYS A 35 -1.93 -1.58 -23.80
N MET A 36 -2.80 -1.41 -22.81
CA MET A 36 -3.88 -2.38 -22.51
C MET A 36 -5.12 -2.21 -23.41
N GLY A 37 -5.24 -1.10 -24.14
CA GLY A 37 -6.32 -0.90 -25.11
C GLY A 37 -7.71 -1.05 -24.47
N GLY A 38 -8.52 -1.98 -24.99
CA GLY A 38 -9.90 -2.21 -24.51
C GLY A 38 -10.04 -2.71 -23.07
N LEU A 39 -8.98 -3.29 -22.49
CA LEU A 39 -8.95 -3.71 -21.07
C LEU A 39 -8.81 -2.52 -20.12
N ALA A 40 -8.42 -1.34 -20.62
CA ALA A 40 -8.24 -0.15 -19.80
C ALA A 40 -9.51 0.22 -19.02
N SER A 41 -10.70 0.07 -19.63
CA SER A 41 -11.98 0.39 -18.97
C SER A 41 -12.31 -0.51 -17.79
N TRP A 42 -11.86 -1.77 -17.83
CA TRP A 42 -11.99 -2.70 -16.70
C TRP A 42 -11.04 -2.33 -15.57
N VAL A 43 -9.81 -1.96 -15.90
CA VAL A 43 -8.78 -1.58 -14.92
C VAL A 43 -9.08 -0.20 -14.29
N THR A 44 -9.78 0.70 -14.99
CA THR A 44 -10.20 1.99 -14.42
C THR A 44 -11.58 1.96 -13.77
N SER A 45 -12.24 0.80 -13.71
CA SER A 45 -13.56 0.64 -13.11
C SER A 45 -13.54 0.87 -11.60
N ALA A 46 -14.70 1.26 -11.04
CA ALA A 46 -14.92 1.33 -9.59
C ALA A 46 -14.59 0.00 -8.88
N ALA A 47 -14.75 -1.13 -9.57
CA ALA A 47 -14.34 -2.44 -9.05
C ALA A 47 -12.83 -2.50 -8.74
N ASN A 48 -11.99 -1.90 -9.58
CA ASN A 48 -10.55 -1.86 -9.34
C ASN A 48 -10.19 -0.94 -8.16
N THR A 49 -10.94 0.15 -7.95
CA THR A 49 -10.79 0.99 -6.75
C THR A 49 -11.13 0.22 -5.48
N TRP A 50 -12.17 -0.61 -5.49
CA TRP A 50 -12.49 -1.49 -4.36
C TRP A 50 -11.43 -2.55 -4.12
N VAL A 51 -10.86 -3.12 -5.18
CA VAL A 51 -9.72 -4.03 -5.06
C VAL A 51 -8.52 -3.33 -4.44
N LEU A 52 -8.21 -2.10 -4.86
CA LEU A 52 -7.14 -1.28 -4.28
C LEU A 52 -7.39 -1.01 -2.79
N PHE A 53 -8.64 -0.71 -2.41
CA PHE A 53 -9.03 -0.56 -1.02
C PHE A 53 -8.86 -1.85 -0.21
N GLY A 54 -9.24 -2.99 -0.76
CA GLY A 54 -8.97 -4.29 -0.14
C GLY A 54 -7.49 -4.52 0.11
N HIS A 55 -6.63 -4.22 -0.87
CA HIS A 55 -5.17 -4.33 -0.70
C HIS A 55 -4.64 -3.37 0.37
N LEU A 56 -5.15 -2.14 0.43
CA LEU A 56 -4.79 -1.19 1.47
C LEU A 56 -5.18 -1.71 2.86
N CYS A 57 -6.40 -2.22 3.04
CA CYS A 57 -6.84 -2.78 4.31
C CYS A 57 -5.98 -3.97 4.75
N ILE A 58 -5.62 -4.86 3.81
CA ILE A 58 -4.72 -5.99 4.08
C ILE A 58 -3.34 -5.48 4.50
N ALA A 59 -2.76 -4.54 3.75
CA ALA A 59 -1.45 -3.97 4.07
C ALA A 59 -1.44 -3.29 5.45
N LEU A 60 -2.48 -2.53 5.79
CA LEU A 60 -2.62 -1.92 7.12
C LEU A 60 -2.79 -2.98 8.22
N GLY A 61 -3.57 -4.04 7.96
CA GLY A 61 -3.73 -5.15 8.89
C GLY A 61 -2.41 -5.88 9.16
N VAL A 62 -1.63 -6.17 8.12
CA VAL A 62 -0.30 -6.77 8.24
C VAL A 62 0.65 -5.83 8.98
N ALA A 63 0.66 -4.53 8.66
CA ALA A 63 1.46 -3.56 9.39
C ALA A 63 1.09 -3.51 10.87
N ALA A 64 -0.20 -3.50 11.20
CA ALA A 64 -0.67 -3.51 12.59
C ALA A 64 -0.28 -4.81 13.33
N ALA A 65 -0.41 -5.98 12.68
CA ALA A 65 -0.03 -7.26 13.28
C ALA A 65 1.49 -7.38 13.48
N CYS A 66 2.28 -6.88 12.54
CA CYS A 66 3.74 -6.96 12.58
C CYS A 66 4.41 -5.81 13.36
N HIS A 67 3.64 -4.81 13.79
CA HIS A 67 4.16 -3.70 14.59
C HIS A 67 4.80 -4.19 15.90
N ALA A 68 5.83 -3.48 16.37
CA ALA A 68 6.61 -3.87 17.56
C ALA A 68 5.75 -4.14 18.81
N SER A 69 4.64 -3.42 18.99
CA SER A 69 3.70 -3.63 20.10
C SER A 69 2.95 -4.97 20.05
N ASN A 70 2.80 -5.55 18.86
CA ASN A 70 2.01 -6.76 18.61
C ASN A 70 2.89 -7.95 18.17
N ALA A 71 4.16 -7.72 17.85
CA ALA A 71 5.05 -8.71 17.25
C ALA A 71 5.12 -10.03 18.01
N VAL A 72 5.16 -10.00 19.36
CA VAL A 72 5.19 -11.21 20.19
C VAL A 72 3.88 -11.99 20.09
N ALA A 73 2.74 -11.30 20.20
CA ALA A 73 1.42 -11.93 20.09
C ALA A 73 1.21 -12.55 18.70
N THR A 74 1.63 -11.82 17.65
CA THR A 74 1.55 -12.30 16.26
C THR A 74 2.47 -13.50 16.02
N LEU A 75 3.69 -13.51 16.56
CA LEU A 75 4.59 -14.66 16.47
C LEU A 75 4.01 -15.90 17.14
N MET A 76 3.46 -15.75 18.35
CA MET A 76 2.82 -16.87 19.04
C MET A 76 1.61 -17.39 18.27
N TRP A 77 0.75 -16.48 17.77
CA TRP A 77 -0.40 -16.85 16.96
C TRP A 77 0.02 -17.62 15.70
N LEU A 78 1.05 -17.16 14.98
CA LEU A 78 1.59 -17.83 13.80
C LEU A 78 2.14 -19.22 14.15
N HIS A 79 2.80 -19.37 15.29
CA HIS A 79 3.33 -20.66 15.73
C HIS A 79 2.23 -21.66 16.10
N GLU A 80 1.12 -21.18 16.65
CA GLU A 80 -0.02 -22.01 17.06
C GLU A 80 -0.91 -22.43 15.89
N HIS A 81 -1.08 -21.55 14.90
CA HIS A 81 -2.09 -21.73 13.84
C HIS A 81 -1.52 -22.17 12.48
N LEU A 82 -0.21 -22.02 12.25
CA LEU A 82 0.42 -22.43 11.00
C LEU A 82 1.31 -23.65 11.18
N PRO A 83 1.36 -24.55 10.18
CA PRO A 83 2.40 -25.57 10.14
C PRO A 83 3.78 -24.89 10.13
N ALA A 84 4.75 -25.51 10.79
CA ALA A 84 6.10 -24.97 10.90
C ALA A 84 6.65 -24.62 9.50
N PRO A 85 6.91 -23.33 9.21
CA PRO A 85 7.43 -22.93 7.92
C PRO A 85 8.87 -23.44 7.74
N PRO A 86 9.37 -23.54 6.49
CA PRO A 86 10.74 -23.98 6.20
C PRO A 86 11.81 -22.94 6.61
N PHE A 87 11.41 -21.85 7.27
CA PHE A 87 12.27 -20.77 7.75
C PHE A 87 11.89 -20.40 9.18
N ALA A 88 12.81 -19.81 9.93
CA ALA A 88 12.53 -19.37 11.29
C ALA A 88 11.59 -18.15 11.29
N LEU A 89 10.46 -18.26 12.00
CA LEU A 89 9.60 -17.13 12.35
C LEU A 89 10.30 -16.29 13.43
N THR A 90 10.95 -15.19 13.01
CA THR A 90 11.70 -14.29 13.91
C THR A 90 11.07 -12.92 13.99
N GLN A 91 11.43 -12.15 15.03
CA GLN A 91 11.00 -10.76 15.17
C GLN A 91 11.53 -9.88 14.04
N GLU A 92 12.77 -10.10 13.58
CA GLU A 92 13.35 -9.41 12.43
C GLU A 92 12.55 -9.65 11.14
N LEU A 93 12.03 -10.87 10.97
CA LEU A 93 11.17 -11.20 9.83
C LEU A 93 9.87 -10.41 9.88
N LEU A 94 9.21 -10.35 11.05
CA LEU A 94 8.01 -9.52 11.24
C LEU A 94 8.31 -8.04 11.02
N HIS A 95 9.48 -7.56 11.46
CA HIS A 95 9.90 -6.20 11.20
C HIS A 95 10.04 -5.93 9.70
N GLY A 96 10.64 -6.85 8.94
CA GLY A 96 10.66 -6.77 7.47
C GLY A 96 9.26 -6.70 6.86
N PHE A 97 8.31 -7.51 7.34
CA PHE A 97 6.92 -7.45 6.92
C PHE A 97 6.24 -6.14 7.29
N PHE A 98 6.52 -5.60 8.48
CA PHE A 98 6.04 -4.29 8.91
C PHE A 98 6.50 -3.18 7.96
N LEU A 99 7.79 -3.13 7.63
CA LEU A 99 8.36 -2.13 6.72
C LEU A 99 7.75 -2.25 5.32
N GLY A 100 7.66 -3.48 4.78
CA GLY A 100 7.06 -3.73 3.48
C GLY A 100 5.58 -3.36 3.42
N ALA A 101 4.80 -3.76 4.43
CA ALA A 101 3.38 -3.46 4.51
C ALA A 101 3.11 -1.96 4.67
N THR A 102 3.95 -1.25 5.43
CA THR A 102 3.89 0.20 5.59
C THR A 102 4.21 0.91 4.26
N PHE A 103 5.23 0.45 3.53
CA PHE A 103 5.51 0.92 2.17
C PHE A 103 4.32 0.73 1.23
N PHE A 104 3.76 -0.48 1.16
CA PHE A 104 2.62 -0.75 0.29
C PHE A 104 1.38 0.03 0.68
N SER A 105 1.17 0.29 1.97
CA SER A 105 0.09 1.16 2.44
C SER A 105 0.22 2.56 1.84
N GLY A 106 1.41 3.17 1.89
CA GLY A 106 1.69 4.44 1.25
C GLY A 106 1.51 4.40 -0.28
N TYR A 107 2.00 3.33 -0.92
CA TYR A 107 1.87 3.14 -2.36
C TYR A 107 0.41 3.06 -2.82
N TYR A 108 -0.41 2.23 -2.16
CA TYR A 108 -1.82 2.08 -2.49
C TYR A 108 -2.60 3.36 -2.20
N LEU A 109 -2.30 4.08 -1.12
CA LEU A 109 -2.88 5.40 -0.84
C LEU A 109 -2.65 6.39 -2.00
N ALA A 110 -1.44 6.45 -2.54
CA ALA A 110 -1.14 7.33 -3.67
C ALA A 110 -1.85 6.93 -4.97
N MET A 111 -2.22 5.65 -5.11
CA MET A 111 -2.93 5.12 -6.28
C MET A 111 -4.42 5.42 -6.29
N PHE A 112 -5.02 5.77 -5.15
CA PHE A 112 -6.45 6.09 -5.13
C PHE A 112 -6.73 7.22 -6.11
N PRO A 113 -7.78 7.11 -6.94
CA PRO A 113 -8.17 8.21 -7.79
C PRO A 113 -8.37 9.43 -6.91
N SER A 114 -7.63 10.51 -7.20
CA SER A 114 -7.92 11.77 -6.53
C SER A 114 -9.35 12.13 -6.90
N SER A 115 -10.13 12.57 -5.92
CA SER A 115 -11.41 13.23 -6.13
C SER A 115 -11.15 14.56 -6.84
N GLY A 116 -10.72 14.48 -8.09
CA GLY A 116 -10.78 15.56 -9.03
C GLY A 116 -12.26 15.78 -9.29
N THR A 117 -12.81 16.79 -8.65
CA THR A 117 -13.54 17.81 -9.39
C THR A 117 -12.61 18.26 -10.52
N GLU A 118 -12.51 17.46 -11.58
CA GLU A 118 -12.30 18.02 -12.90
C GLU A 118 -13.52 18.91 -13.08
N GLU A 119 -13.34 20.21 -12.84
CA GLU A 119 -14.18 21.23 -13.43
C GLU A 119 -14.40 20.82 -14.87
N ALA A 120 -15.58 20.28 -15.15
CA ALA A 120 -16.04 20.04 -16.48
C ALA A 120 -15.77 21.35 -17.23
N PRO A 121 -15.07 21.34 -18.39
CA PRO A 121 -14.94 22.55 -19.17
C PRO A 121 -16.37 23.01 -19.45
N ALA A 122 -16.72 24.18 -18.93
CA ALA A 122 -18.03 24.77 -19.17
C ALA A 122 -18.25 24.74 -20.70
N PRO A 123 -19.38 24.19 -21.18
CA PRO A 123 -19.62 24.12 -22.60
C PRO A 123 -19.90 25.53 -23.09
N GLY A 124 -18.88 26.17 -23.67
CA GLY A 124 -19.02 27.41 -24.41
C GLY A 124 -18.25 28.58 -23.82
N THR A 125 -17.06 28.80 -24.34
CA THR A 125 -16.62 30.15 -24.72
C THR A 125 -15.97 30.04 -26.09
N VAL A 126 -16.78 30.41 -27.09
CA VAL A 126 -16.34 30.83 -28.42
C VAL A 126 -15.59 32.15 -28.31
#